data_AF-A0A0Q9MT50-F1
#
_entry.id   AF-A0A0Q9MT50-F1
#
_cell.length_a   1.000
_cell.length_b   1.000
_cell.length_c   1.000
_cell.angle_alpha   90.00
_cell.angle_beta   90.00
_cell.angle_gamma   90.00
#
_symmetry.space_group_name_H-M   'P 1'
#
loop_
_entity.id
_entity.type
_entity.pdbx_description
1 polymer ?
#
loop_
_entity_poly.entity_id
_entity_poly.type
_entity_poly.pdbx_seq_one_letter_code
_entity_poly.pdbx_strand_id
1 'polypeptide(L)'
;MRAEFALRLLDKHINQFIHACNQCPPDKRSIIPEGYKNNIHWHLGHVLYIAQFDVLGLSKRHLVLPESYKSFFAYGTKPSDWREEPPEWNVLIAHLKELRNHIHDTLQDKLDEPVSENFLHAQNIGELIYATTLHMSYHQGIIYGMNKSLRSHTSEDQDVLSADNESSSPSSDTAIFAGGCFWHMEKSFRELEGVTDVYTGYTGGKDDKPTYKKVVSKTSDHLESVEIHYDPNVISYGELLQNFWKNVDPTDAGDHSAIFYTSHEQKGIVEASRKELDASKQFSKPVVTKVAAASTFYKAEDEHQNYYKRVRLSVKNTMNKYFSDPRYLEQNMWEWE
;
A
#
# COMPACT_ATOMS: atom_id res chain seq x y z
N MET A 1 2.03 20.98 -12.57
CA MET A 1 1.04 19.88 -12.56
C MET A 1 1.48 18.65 -11.74
N ARG A 2 2.79 18.38 -11.55
CA ARG A 2 3.30 17.29 -10.67
C ARG A 2 3.42 17.66 -9.18
N ALA A 3 3.71 18.92 -8.87
CA ALA A 3 3.92 19.46 -7.52
C ALA A 3 2.68 19.26 -6.58
N GLU A 4 1.51 19.76 -6.96
CA GLU A 4 0.27 19.60 -6.17
C GLU A 4 -0.17 18.15 -5.94
N PHE A 5 0.32 17.20 -6.74
CA PHE A 5 0.00 15.79 -6.58
C PHE A 5 0.76 15.16 -5.38
N ALA A 6 2.03 15.52 -5.18
CA ALA A 6 2.85 14.98 -4.10
C ALA A 6 2.32 15.36 -2.71
N LEU A 7 1.93 16.63 -2.53
CA LEU A 7 1.35 17.11 -1.26
C LEU A 7 -0.03 16.49 -0.98
N ARG A 8 -0.88 16.36 -1.99
CA ARG A 8 -2.17 15.67 -1.84
C ARG A 8 -2.00 14.20 -1.46
N LEU A 9 -1.00 13.51 -2.02
CA LEU A 9 -0.65 12.16 -1.62
C LEU A 9 -0.18 12.10 -0.17
N LEU A 10 0.68 13.04 0.24
CA LEU A 10 1.15 13.14 1.63
C LEU A 10 -0.02 13.28 2.60
N ASP A 11 -0.97 14.18 2.31
CA ASP A 11 -2.16 14.39 3.14
C ASP A 11 -3.00 13.13 3.25
N LYS A 12 -3.26 12.49 2.11
CA LYS A 12 -4.03 11.24 2.05
C LYS A 12 -3.38 10.16 2.90
N HIS A 13 -2.08 9.91 2.71
CA HIS A 13 -1.37 8.85 3.40
C HIS A 13 -1.19 9.11 4.89
N ILE A 14 -0.95 10.36 5.31
CA ILE A 14 -0.90 10.71 6.74
C ILE A 14 -2.25 10.44 7.41
N ASN A 15 -3.35 10.86 6.79
CA ASN A 15 -4.68 10.62 7.35
C ASN A 15 -5.02 9.12 7.43
N GLN A 16 -4.69 8.36 6.39
CA GLN A 16 -4.89 6.90 6.37
C GLN A 16 -4.00 6.17 7.39
N PHE A 17 -2.75 6.59 7.53
CA PHE A 17 -1.81 6.03 8.50
C PHE A 17 -2.26 6.30 9.94
N ILE A 18 -2.64 7.54 10.26
CA ILE A 18 -3.21 7.91 11.57
C ILE A 18 -4.48 7.08 11.84
N HIS A 19 -5.34 6.91 10.85
CA HIS A 19 -6.54 6.09 10.98
C HIS A 19 -6.18 4.64 11.32
N ALA A 20 -5.24 4.02 10.60
CA ALA A 20 -4.78 2.66 10.88
C ALA A 20 -4.16 2.51 12.28
N CYS A 21 -3.35 3.48 12.70
CA CYS A 21 -2.79 3.55 14.06
C CYS A 21 -3.90 3.60 15.13
N ASN A 22 -4.91 4.45 14.93
CA ASN A 22 -6.00 4.65 15.88
C ASN A 22 -6.98 3.46 15.98
N GLN A 23 -6.92 2.49 15.07
CA GLN A 23 -7.64 1.22 15.24
C GLN A 23 -7.04 0.33 16.34
N CYS A 24 -5.83 0.62 16.82
CA CYS A 24 -5.20 -0.11 17.92
C CYS A 24 -5.70 0.41 19.27
N PRO A 25 -6.31 -0.45 20.11
CA PRO A 25 -6.69 -0.11 21.48
C PRO A 25 -5.49 0.38 22.31
N PRO A 26 -5.64 1.37 23.21
CA PRO A 26 -4.53 1.94 23.97
C PRO A 26 -3.66 0.91 24.70
N ASP A 27 -4.29 -0.09 25.32
CA ASP A 27 -3.66 -1.19 26.06
C ASP A 27 -2.84 -2.14 25.17
N LYS A 28 -3.04 -2.10 23.84
CA LYS A 28 -2.37 -2.98 22.87
C LYS A 28 -1.25 -2.29 22.09
N ARG A 29 -1.10 -0.97 22.18
CA ARG A 29 -0.15 -0.18 21.34
C ARG A 29 1.31 -0.57 21.53
N SER A 30 1.67 -0.99 22.75
CA SER A 30 3.03 -1.39 23.11
C SER A 30 3.28 -2.90 23.00
N ILE A 31 2.25 -3.70 22.68
CA ILE A 31 2.37 -5.14 22.50
C ILE A 31 2.98 -5.44 21.12
N ILE A 32 3.95 -6.36 21.08
CA ILE A 32 4.51 -6.91 19.85
C ILE A 32 3.75 -8.20 19.53
N PRO A 33 2.91 -8.25 18.48
CA PRO A 33 2.18 -9.46 18.11
C PRO A 33 3.13 -10.54 17.58
N GLU A 34 2.71 -11.80 17.63
CA GLU A 34 3.52 -12.92 17.13
C GLU A 34 3.88 -12.73 15.64
N GLY A 35 5.13 -13.00 15.29
CA GLY A 35 5.64 -12.82 13.94
C GLY A 35 6.08 -11.38 13.58
N TYR A 36 5.88 -10.41 14.47
CA TYR A 36 6.35 -9.03 14.28
C TYR A 36 7.57 -8.71 15.15
N LYS A 37 8.36 -7.74 14.71
CA LYS A 37 9.59 -7.30 15.42
C LYS A 37 9.38 -6.10 16.33
N ASN A 38 8.38 -5.27 16.02
CA ASN A 38 8.12 -3.99 16.66
C ASN A 38 6.64 -3.89 17.02
N ASN A 39 6.30 -3.00 17.94
CA ASN A 39 4.91 -2.68 18.31
C ASN A 39 4.37 -1.50 17.48
N ILE A 40 3.06 -1.25 17.56
CA ILE A 40 2.41 -0.19 16.76
C ILE A 40 2.89 1.20 17.20
N HIS A 41 3.20 1.40 18.49
CA HIS A 41 3.78 2.65 18.99
C HIS A 41 5.10 2.98 18.29
N TRP A 42 5.99 2.00 18.14
CA TRP A 42 7.23 2.15 17.38
C TRP A 42 6.95 2.50 15.92
N HIS A 43 5.99 1.84 15.27
CA HIS A 43 5.66 2.14 13.87
C HIS A 43 5.16 3.58 13.68
N LEU A 44 4.34 4.09 14.60
CA LEU A 44 3.89 5.48 14.59
C LEU A 44 5.07 6.45 14.70
N GLY A 45 5.94 6.27 15.69
CA GLY A 45 7.11 7.13 15.86
C GLY A 45 8.13 6.99 14.74
N HIS A 46 8.34 5.79 14.21
CA HIS A 46 9.22 5.52 13.08
C HIS A 46 8.79 6.26 11.82
N VAL A 47 7.52 6.13 11.44
CA VAL A 47 6.99 6.85 10.27
C VAL A 47 7.12 8.36 10.44
N LEU A 48 6.83 8.89 11.63
CA LEU A 48 7.03 10.31 11.92
C LEU A 48 8.48 10.75 11.74
N TYR A 49 9.42 10.03 12.38
CA TYR A 49 10.83 10.39 12.36
C TYR A 49 11.44 10.27 10.96
N ILE A 50 11.11 9.19 10.24
CA ILE A 50 11.58 8.97 8.87
C ILE A 50 10.97 9.98 7.91
N ALA A 51 9.69 10.33 8.02
CA ALA A 51 9.08 11.34 7.16
C ALA A 51 9.78 12.71 7.27
N GLN A 52 10.19 13.09 8.49
CA GLN A 52 11.01 14.28 8.66
C GLN A 52 12.39 14.11 7.99
N PHE A 53 13.08 13.01 8.26
CA PHE A 53 14.43 12.79 7.77
C PHE A 53 14.47 12.77 6.23
N ASP A 54 13.56 12.02 5.61
CA ASP A 54 13.48 11.87 4.17
C ASP A 54 13.12 13.21 3.49
N VAL A 55 12.16 13.97 4.03
CA VAL A 55 11.73 15.22 3.39
C VAL A 55 12.64 16.39 3.77
N LEU A 56 12.84 16.67 5.06
CA LEU A 56 13.60 17.84 5.52
C LEU A 56 15.10 17.57 5.56
N GLY A 57 15.52 16.39 6.04
CA GLY A 57 16.93 16.05 6.16
C GLY A 57 17.63 15.97 4.81
N LEU A 58 17.08 15.18 3.87
CA LEU A 58 17.67 15.00 2.54
C LEU A 58 17.57 16.25 1.64
N SER A 59 16.65 17.18 1.95
CA SER A 59 16.60 18.49 1.29
C SER A 59 17.38 19.59 2.02
N LYS A 60 18.21 19.23 3.01
CA LYS A 60 19.05 20.14 3.81
C LYS A 60 18.24 21.27 4.47
N ARG A 61 17.06 20.96 4.98
CA ARG A 61 16.19 21.87 5.75
C ARG A 61 16.33 21.61 7.25
N HIS A 62 15.93 22.60 8.04
CA HIS A 62 15.94 22.47 9.50
C HIS A 62 14.95 21.37 9.93
N LEU A 63 15.41 20.47 10.79
CA LEU A 63 14.57 19.43 11.38
C LEU A 63 13.73 20.04 12.52
N VAL A 64 12.47 19.63 12.64
CA VAL A 64 11.50 20.22 13.60
C VAL A 64 11.18 19.32 14.79
N LEU A 65 11.46 18.02 14.70
CA LEU A 65 11.27 17.05 15.79
C LEU A 65 12.46 17.04 16.75
N PRO A 66 12.25 16.72 18.04
CA PRO A 66 13.33 16.59 19.00
C PRO A 66 14.38 15.58 18.58
N GLU A 67 15.67 15.90 18.78
CA GLU A 67 16.78 15.00 18.41
C GLU A 67 16.71 13.65 19.13
N SER A 68 16.16 13.63 20.34
CA SER A 68 15.94 12.41 21.13
C SER A 68 15.09 11.37 20.40
N TYR A 69 14.22 11.76 19.45
CA TYR A 69 13.40 10.80 18.70
C TYR A 69 14.24 9.79 17.90
N LYS A 70 15.48 10.16 17.55
CA LYS A 70 16.42 9.30 16.85
C LYS A 70 16.69 7.99 17.60
N SER A 71 16.89 8.04 18.92
CA SER A 71 17.18 6.84 19.71
C SER A 71 15.99 5.88 19.80
N PHE A 72 14.77 6.40 19.63
CA PHE A 72 13.55 5.61 19.68
C PHE A 72 13.15 5.05 18.31
N PHE A 73 13.27 5.85 17.25
CA PHE A 73 12.50 5.65 16.01
C PHE A 73 13.31 5.66 14.72
N ALA A 74 14.63 5.87 14.79
CA ALA A 74 15.49 5.81 13.60
C ALA A 74 15.54 4.40 12.98
N TYR A 75 16.13 4.32 11.79
CA TYR A 75 16.38 3.02 11.15
C TYR A 75 17.16 2.09 12.08
N GLY A 76 16.70 0.84 12.18
CA GLY A 76 17.38 -0.21 12.96
C GLY A 76 17.05 -0.24 14.45
N THR A 77 16.34 0.76 14.99
CA THR A 77 15.88 0.71 16.39
C THR A 77 14.72 -0.29 16.54
N LYS A 78 14.52 -0.78 17.76
CA LYS A 78 13.38 -1.60 18.16
C LYS A 78 12.96 -1.25 19.60
N PRO A 79 11.71 -1.53 20.01
CA PRO A 79 11.24 -1.23 21.37
C PRO A 79 12.14 -1.76 22.49
N SER A 80 12.81 -2.91 22.28
CA SER A 80 13.72 -3.49 23.27
C SER A 80 15.00 -2.67 23.50
N ASP A 81 15.30 -1.71 22.63
CA ASP A 81 16.49 -0.84 22.74
C ASP A 81 16.21 0.44 23.54
N TRP A 82 14.93 0.74 23.82
CA TRP A 82 14.53 1.95 24.52
C TRP A 82 15.04 1.94 25.96
N ARG A 83 15.80 2.97 26.32
CA ARG A 83 16.36 3.16 27.68
C ARG A 83 15.52 4.10 28.55
N GLU A 84 14.62 4.82 27.91
CA GLU A 84 13.71 5.80 28.49
C GLU A 84 12.31 5.53 27.92
N GLU A 85 11.28 6.14 28.51
CA GLU A 85 9.93 6.06 27.96
C GLU A 85 9.87 6.79 26.60
N PRO A 86 9.30 6.16 25.55
CA PRO A 86 9.14 6.83 24.27
C PRO A 86 8.15 7.99 24.40
N PRO A 87 8.18 8.96 23.48
CA PRO A 87 7.18 10.02 23.45
C PRO A 87 5.75 9.49 23.39
N GLU A 88 4.86 10.15 24.11
CA GLU A 88 3.45 9.78 24.24
C GLU A 88 2.74 9.69 22.88
N TRP A 89 1.83 8.73 22.75
CA TRP A 89 1.11 8.46 21.50
C TRP A 89 0.45 9.70 20.90
N ASN A 90 -0.26 10.47 21.72
CA ASN A 90 -0.97 11.68 21.26
C ASN A 90 0.01 12.78 20.82
N VAL A 91 1.20 12.84 21.43
CA VAL A 91 2.27 13.77 21.04
C VAL A 91 2.82 13.37 19.67
N LEU A 92 3.05 12.07 19.43
CA LEU A 92 3.47 11.57 18.11
C LEU A 92 2.43 11.89 17.01
N ILE A 93 1.13 11.71 17.29
CA ILE A 93 0.07 12.07 16.34
C ILE A 93 0.03 13.58 16.08
N ALA A 94 0.21 14.40 17.11
CA ALA A 94 0.26 15.86 16.97
C ALA A 94 1.45 16.29 16.10
N HIS A 95 2.65 15.81 16.42
CA HIS A 95 3.86 16.09 15.66
C HIS A 95 3.78 15.63 14.20
N LEU A 96 3.09 14.51 13.90
CA LEU A 96 2.89 14.09 12.51
C LEU A 96 1.99 15.06 11.71
N LYS A 97 0.96 15.62 12.35
CA LYS A 97 0.10 16.65 11.75
C LYS A 97 0.85 17.98 11.61
N GLU A 98 1.66 18.34 12.59
CA GLU A 98 2.49 19.55 12.54
C GLU A 98 3.57 19.46 11.47
N LEU A 99 4.24 18.31 11.34
CA LEU A 99 5.21 18.05 10.28
C LEU A 99 4.56 18.19 8.90
N ARG A 100 3.35 17.63 8.70
CA ARG A 100 2.58 17.83 7.46
C ARG A 100 2.39 19.31 7.17
N ASN A 101 1.88 20.08 8.14
CA ASN A 101 1.62 21.50 7.96
C ASN A 101 2.93 22.25 7.64
N HIS A 102 4.02 21.94 8.35
CA HIS A 102 5.33 22.53 8.10
C HIS A 102 5.85 22.25 6.68
N ILE A 103 5.67 21.02 6.17
CA ILE A 103 6.03 20.66 4.79
C ILE A 103 5.23 21.50 3.79
N HIS A 104 3.91 21.65 3.98
CA HIS A 104 3.10 22.53 3.13
C HIS A 104 3.60 23.98 3.19
N ASP A 105 3.72 24.54 4.39
CA ASP A 105 4.04 25.95 4.59
C ASP A 105 5.42 26.34 4.03
N THR A 106 6.39 25.42 4.09
CA THR A 106 7.79 25.73 3.75
C THR A 106 8.25 25.23 2.38
N LEU A 107 7.58 24.19 1.83
CA LEU A 107 8.04 23.49 0.63
C LEU A 107 7.03 23.48 -0.53
N GLN A 108 5.80 23.98 -0.37
CA GLN A 108 4.78 23.90 -1.43
C GLN A 108 5.22 24.48 -2.78
N ASP A 109 6.01 25.55 -2.75
CA ASP A 109 6.53 26.22 -3.96
C ASP A 109 7.95 25.77 -4.34
N LYS A 110 8.49 24.74 -3.68
CA LYS A 110 9.87 24.26 -3.81
C LYS A 110 9.96 22.80 -4.26
N LEU A 111 8.86 22.20 -4.70
CA LEU A 111 8.79 20.76 -4.96
C LEU A 111 9.71 20.30 -6.11
N ASP A 112 9.98 21.16 -7.08
CA ASP A 112 10.90 20.87 -8.19
C ASP A 112 12.37 21.23 -7.84
N GLU A 113 12.66 21.72 -6.63
CA GLU A 113 14.03 22.04 -6.21
C GLU A 113 14.87 20.74 -6.13
N PRO A 114 16.05 20.71 -6.77
CA PRO A 114 16.87 19.51 -6.80
C PRO A 114 17.46 19.20 -5.42
N VAL A 115 17.65 17.90 -5.17
CA VAL A 115 18.31 17.43 -3.94
C VAL A 115 19.59 16.68 -4.26
N SER A 116 20.52 16.63 -3.30
CA SER A 116 21.75 15.87 -3.44
C SER A 116 21.46 14.38 -3.65
N GLU A 117 22.39 13.64 -4.27
CA GLU A 117 22.27 12.20 -4.42
C GLU A 117 22.00 11.55 -3.05
N ASN A 118 21.03 10.65 -3.01
CA ASN A 118 20.51 10.07 -1.79
C ASN A 118 20.08 8.62 -2.04
N PHE A 119 19.94 7.87 -0.96
CA PHE A 119 19.59 6.45 -1.01
C PHE A 119 18.14 6.18 -1.47
N LEU A 120 17.28 7.22 -1.55
CA LEU A 120 15.95 7.12 -2.13
C LEU A 120 15.97 7.34 -3.65
N HIS A 121 17.11 7.72 -4.23
CA HIS A 121 17.28 8.10 -5.62
C HIS A 121 16.34 9.22 -6.08
N ALA A 122 15.85 10.04 -5.15
CA ALA A 122 15.00 11.18 -5.45
C ALA A 122 15.84 12.30 -6.07
N GLN A 123 15.34 12.92 -7.13
CA GLN A 123 16.02 14.01 -7.84
C GLN A 123 15.61 15.39 -7.33
N ASN A 124 14.43 15.50 -6.72
CA ASN A 124 13.85 16.74 -6.22
C ASN A 124 13.02 16.51 -4.95
N ILE A 125 12.60 17.61 -4.30
CA ILE A 125 11.81 17.57 -3.05
C ILE A 125 10.46 16.84 -3.23
N GLY A 126 9.80 17.01 -4.37
CA GLY A 126 8.55 16.32 -4.67
C GLY A 126 8.70 14.80 -4.69
N GLU A 127 9.81 14.30 -5.22
CA GLU A 127 10.15 12.87 -5.22
C GLU A 127 10.50 12.34 -3.82
N LEU A 128 11.13 13.15 -2.96
CA LEU A 128 11.33 12.80 -1.54
C LEU A 128 10.00 12.63 -0.80
N ILE A 129 9.06 13.56 -1.02
CA ILE A 129 7.71 13.47 -0.47
C ILE A 129 6.99 12.23 -0.99
N TYR A 130 7.07 11.96 -2.30
CA TYR A 130 6.50 10.75 -2.88
C TYR A 130 7.09 9.48 -2.26
N ALA A 131 8.42 9.35 -2.15
CA ALA A 131 9.08 8.22 -1.52
C ALA A 131 8.64 8.02 -0.06
N THR A 132 8.51 9.13 0.69
CA THR A 132 7.98 9.14 2.06
C THR A 132 6.55 8.60 2.12
N THR A 133 5.68 8.92 1.15
CA THR A 133 4.31 8.37 1.13
C THR A 133 4.29 6.86 0.89
N LEU A 134 5.23 6.32 0.10
CA LEU A 134 5.36 4.88 -0.11
C LEU A 134 5.85 4.15 1.15
N HIS A 135 6.82 4.73 1.86
CA HIS A 135 7.27 4.24 3.18
C HIS A 135 6.12 4.20 4.19
N MET A 136 5.34 5.27 4.27
CA MET A 136 4.17 5.36 5.16
C MET A 136 3.10 4.32 4.81
N SER A 137 2.80 4.14 3.52
CA SER A 137 1.86 3.11 3.03
C SER A 137 2.32 1.69 3.38
N TYR A 138 3.63 1.42 3.30
CA TYR A 138 4.20 0.14 3.73
C TYR A 138 3.96 -0.13 5.22
N HIS A 139 4.21 0.86 6.09
CA HIS A 139 3.96 0.73 7.52
C HIS A 139 2.47 0.66 7.87
N GLN A 140 1.61 1.38 7.14
CA GLN A 140 0.17 1.27 7.28
C GLN A 140 -0.31 -0.18 7.07
N GLY A 141 0.19 -0.87 6.03
CA GLY A 141 -0.10 -2.28 5.78
C GLY A 141 0.35 -3.20 6.93
N ILE A 142 1.55 -2.97 7.47
CA ILE A 142 2.05 -3.69 8.65
C ILE A 142 1.09 -3.51 9.84
N ILE A 143 0.70 -2.27 10.13
CA ILE A 143 -0.19 -1.94 11.26
C ILE A 143 -1.56 -2.61 11.10
N TYR A 144 -2.13 -2.69 9.89
CA TYR A 144 -3.37 -3.44 9.68
C TYR A 144 -3.22 -4.92 10.02
N GLY A 145 -2.13 -5.56 9.59
CA GLY A 145 -1.83 -6.95 9.95
C GLY A 145 -1.66 -7.14 11.45
N MET A 146 -0.92 -6.24 12.11
CA MET A 146 -0.74 -6.26 13.56
C MET A 146 -2.07 -6.10 14.30
N ASN A 147 -2.93 -5.17 13.88
CA ASN A 147 -4.25 -4.98 14.46
C ASN A 147 -5.14 -6.23 14.28
N LYS A 148 -5.04 -6.95 13.16
CA LYS A 148 -5.75 -8.23 12.96
C LYS A 148 -5.26 -9.27 13.97
N SER A 149 -3.94 -9.45 14.10
CA SER A 149 -3.33 -10.38 15.06
C SER A 149 -3.65 -10.05 16.53
N LEU A 150 -3.71 -8.76 16.88
CA LEU A 150 -4.05 -8.31 18.23
C LEU A 150 -5.54 -8.49 18.58
N ARG A 151 -6.43 -8.65 17.59
CA ARG A 151 -7.86 -8.91 17.77
C ARG A 151 -8.16 -10.40 17.97
N SER A 152 -7.41 -11.30 17.35
CA SER A 152 -7.60 -12.76 17.48
C SER A 152 -7.26 -13.33 18.86
N HIS A 153 -6.89 -12.49 19.84
CA HIS A 153 -6.63 -12.89 21.23
C HIS A 153 -7.65 -12.36 22.24
N THR A 154 -8.75 -11.74 21.80
CA THR A 154 -9.93 -11.53 22.66
C THR A 154 -10.92 -12.66 22.43
N SER A 155 -11.14 -13.45 23.47
CA SER A 155 -12.01 -14.63 23.52
C SER A 155 -13.43 -14.36 23.00
N GLU A 156 -13.79 -15.03 21.92
CA GLU A 156 -15.07 -15.75 21.70
C GLU A 156 -14.99 -16.38 20.30
N ASP A 157 -14.70 -17.68 20.28
CA ASP A 157 -15.08 -18.71 19.29
C ASP A 157 -14.01 -19.82 19.27
N GLN A 158 -14.10 -20.69 20.28
CA GLN A 158 -13.61 -22.05 20.21
C GLN A 158 -14.81 -22.99 20.01
N ASP A 159 -14.57 -23.98 19.14
CA ASP A 159 -15.35 -25.17 18.76
C ASP A 159 -15.90 -25.04 17.32
N VAL A 160 -15.52 -25.89 16.36
CA VAL A 160 -15.44 -27.36 16.43
C VAL A 160 -14.32 -27.89 15.51
N LEU A 161 -13.49 -28.79 16.03
CA LEU A 161 -12.74 -29.77 15.22
C LEU A 161 -13.68 -30.93 14.84
N SER A 162 -13.76 -31.28 13.57
CA SER A 162 -13.85 -32.69 13.17
C SER A 162 -13.25 -32.90 11.80
N ALA A 163 -12.50 -33.99 11.71
CA ALA A 163 -11.81 -34.47 10.52
C ALA A 163 -12.81 -34.93 9.45
N ASP A 164 -12.48 -34.70 8.19
CA ASP A 164 -12.32 -35.79 7.23
C ASP A 164 -11.43 -35.34 6.06
N ASN A 165 -10.53 -36.25 5.69
CA ASN A 165 -9.59 -36.13 4.60
C ASN A 165 -10.25 -36.71 3.35
N GLU A 166 -10.68 -35.86 2.42
CA GLU A 166 -10.84 -36.25 1.02
C GLU A 166 -10.16 -35.23 0.12
N SER A 167 -9.28 -35.76 -0.73
CA SER A 167 -8.58 -35.04 -1.78
C SER A 167 -9.57 -34.57 -2.86
N SER A 168 -10.23 -33.44 -2.64
CA SER A 168 -10.75 -32.62 -3.72
C SER A 168 -9.65 -31.64 -4.12
N SER A 169 -9.23 -31.65 -5.38
CA SER A 169 -8.51 -30.52 -5.97
C SER A 169 -9.21 -29.21 -5.56
N PRO A 170 -8.50 -28.19 -5.05
CA PRO A 170 -9.15 -26.97 -4.60
C PRO A 170 -10.03 -26.44 -5.72
N SER A 171 -11.31 -26.19 -5.43
CA SER A 171 -12.17 -25.45 -6.34
C SER A 171 -11.46 -24.14 -6.63
N SER A 172 -11.24 -23.83 -7.90
CA SER A 172 -10.59 -22.60 -8.31
C SER A 172 -11.51 -21.90 -9.28
N ASP A 173 -11.88 -20.67 -8.96
CA ASP A 173 -12.60 -19.77 -9.85
C ASP A 173 -11.73 -18.55 -10.18
N THR A 174 -12.14 -17.76 -11.17
CA THR A 174 -11.37 -16.63 -11.69
C THR A 174 -12.17 -15.33 -11.67
N ALA A 175 -11.56 -14.26 -11.16
CA ALA A 175 -12.07 -12.89 -11.24
C ALA A 175 -11.11 -12.01 -12.03
N ILE A 176 -11.63 -11.13 -12.90
CA ILE A 176 -10.81 -10.25 -13.74
C ILE A 176 -11.23 -8.79 -13.53
N PHE A 177 -10.29 -7.97 -13.09
CA PHE A 177 -10.51 -6.56 -12.78
C PHE A 177 -9.45 -5.66 -13.41
N ALA A 178 -9.88 -4.52 -13.93
CA ALA A 178 -9.04 -3.38 -14.28
C ALA A 178 -9.36 -2.23 -13.31
N GLY A 179 -8.34 -1.67 -12.66
CA GLY A 179 -8.52 -0.63 -11.62
C GLY A 179 -7.46 0.47 -11.68
N GLY A 180 -6.86 0.68 -12.84
CA GLY A 180 -5.64 1.48 -13.02
C GLY A 180 -4.39 0.61 -12.97
N CYS A 181 -3.32 1.10 -12.34
CA CYS A 181 -2.01 0.43 -12.33
C CYS A 181 -2.12 -0.99 -11.75
N PHE A 182 -1.89 -1.99 -12.61
CA PHE A 182 -2.03 -3.41 -12.26
C PHE A 182 -1.07 -3.91 -11.15
N TRP A 183 0.02 -3.21 -10.84
CA TRP A 183 0.92 -3.58 -9.75
C TRP A 183 0.31 -3.31 -8.37
N HIS A 184 -0.46 -2.21 -8.25
CA HIS A 184 -1.20 -1.90 -7.03
C HIS A 184 -2.35 -2.89 -6.84
N MET A 185 -3.03 -3.21 -7.93
CA MET A 185 -4.11 -4.20 -7.94
C MET A 185 -3.58 -5.60 -7.61
N GLU A 186 -2.47 -6.04 -8.19
CA GLU A 186 -1.88 -7.36 -7.91
C GLU A 186 -1.61 -7.52 -6.41
N LYS A 187 -1.01 -6.49 -5.79
CA LYS A 187 -0.72 -6.50 -4.36
C LYS A 187 -2.00 -6.57 -3.52
N SER A 188 -3.04 -5.80 -3.86
CA SER A 188 -4.26 -5.72 -3.05
C SER A 188 -5.05 -7.03 -3.01
N PHE A 189 -4.88 -7.91 -4.01
CA PHE A 189 -5.54 -9.21 -4.04
C PHE A 189 -4.67 -10.36 -3.54
N ARG A 190 -3.36 -10.36 -3.79
CA ARG A 190 -2.47 -11.47 -3.38
C ARG A 190 -2.38 -11.69 -1.87
N GLU A 191 -2.73 -10.70 -1.07
CA GLU A 191 -2.71 -10.78 0.40
C GLU A 191 -4.03 -11.28 1.01
N LEU A 192 -5.05 -11.53 0.17
CA LEU A 192 -6.33 -12.05 0.62
C LEU A 192 -6.27 -13.57 0.84
N GLU A 193 -6.79 -14.00 1.98
CA GLU A 193 -6.98 -15.43 2.27
C GLU A 193 -7.99 -16.02 1.27
N GLY A 194 -7.68 -17.21 0.73
CA GLY A 194 -8.46 -17.83 -0.33
C GLY A 194 -8.04 -17.43 -1.75
N VAL A 195 -7.22 -16.40 -1.94
CA VAL A 195 -6.60 -16.10 -3.24
C VAL A 195 -5.37 -17.00 -3.44
N THR A 196 -5.39 -17.82 -4.47
CA THR A 196 -4.32 -18.77 -4.80
C THR A 196 -3.26 -18.13 -5.70
N ASP A 197 -3.69 -17.32 -6.67
CA ASP A 197 -2.79 -16.61 -7.57
C ASP A 197 -3.38 -15.30 -8.12
N VAL A 198 -2.49 -14.40 -8.55
CA VAL A 198 -2.89 -13.16 -9.24
C VAL A 198 -1.89 -12.85 -10.35
N TYR A 199 -2.36 -12.75 -11.59
CA TYR A 199 -1.52 -12.40 -12.73
C TYR A 199 -1.81 -10.97 -13.17
N THR A 200 -0.76 -10.20 -13.46
CA THR A 200 -0.91 -8.90 -14.14
C THR A 200 -0.98 -9.13 -15.65
N GLY A 201 -1.79 -8.35 -16.35
CA GLY A 201 -2.02 -8.53 -17.78
C GLY A 201 -2.88 -7.47 -18.42
N TYR A 202 -3.36 -7.78 -19.61
CA TYR A 202 -4.08 -6.89 -20.50
C TYR A 202 -5.34 -7.58 -21.02
N THR A 203 -6.50 -6.92 -20.94
CA THR A 203 -7.74 -7.42 -21.54
C THR A 203 -8.70 -6.28 -21.87
N GLY A 204 -9.83 -6.61 -22.50
CA GLY A 204 -10.88 -5.65 -22.87
C GLY A 204 -10.69 -4.95 -24.22
N GLY A 205 -9.52 -5.08 -24.84
CA GLY A 205 -9.21 -4.56 -26.17
C GLY A 205 -9.33 -5.61 -27.28
N LYS A 206 -9.13 -5.17 -28.53
CA LYS A 206 -9.28 -6.00 -29.75
C LYS A 206 -7.97 -6.54 -30.32
N ASP A 207 -6.82 -6.04 -29.87
CA ASP A 207 -5.52 -6.45 -30.41
C ASP A 207 -5.12 -7.83 -29.88
N ASP A 208 -4.65 -8.73 -30.76
CA ASP A 208 -4.35 -10.11 -30.39
C ASP A 208 -3.01 -10.31 -29.65
N LYS A 209 -2.22 -9.24 -29.48
CA LYS A 209 -0.91 -9.24 -28.79
C LYS A 209 -0.60 -7.85 -28.21
N PRO A 210 -1.29 -7.42 -27.13
CA PRO A 210 -0.93 -6.19 -26.44
C PRO A 210 0.48 -6.29 -25.85
N THR A 211 1.14 -5.14 -25.74
CA THR A 211 2.43 -4.99 -25.05
C THR A 211 2.28 -3.85 -24.07
N TYR A 212 3.01 -3.85 -22.96
CA TYR A 212 2.95 -2.79 -21.96
C TYR A 212 3.01 -1.38 -22.59
N LYS A 213 3.96 -1.17 -23.51
CA LYS A 213 4.15 0.11 -24.20
C LYS A 213 2.90 0.58 -24.93
N LYS A 214 2.21 -0.32 -25.65
CA LYS A 214 0.99 0.01 -26.42
C LYS A 214 -0.21 0.33 -25.53
N VAL A 215 -0.31 -0.36 -24.40
CA VAL A 215 -1.38 -0.21 -23.42
C VAL A 215 -1.22 1.12 -22.68
N VAL A 216 -0.03 1.40 -22.15
CA VAL A 216 0.26 2.65 -21.44
C VAL A 216 0.21 3.87 -22.36
N SER A 217 0.61 3.73 -23.63
CA SER A 217 0.48 4.83 -24.62
C SER A 217 -0.94 5.01 -25.16
N LYS A 218 -1.94 4.25 -24.65
CA LYS A 218 -3.35 4.27 -25.10
C LYS A 218 -3.52 4.05 -26.61
N THR A 219 -2.59 3.33 -27.23
CA THR A 219 -2.66 2.99 -28.66
C THR A 219 -3.37 1.65 -28.91
N SER A 220 -3.71 0.93 -27.85
CA SER A 220 -4.57 -0.25 -27.86
C SER A 220 -5.75 -0.04 -26.94
N ASP A 221 -6.89 -0.67 -27.25
CA ASP A 221 -8.11 -0.63 -26.41
C ASP A 221 -8.02 -1.52 -25.15
N HIS A 222 -6.89 -2.18 -24.93
CA HIS A 222 -6.67 -3.02 -23.75
C HIS A 222 -6.45 -2.19 -22.50
N LEU A 223 -6.92 -2.71 -21.36
CA LEU A 223 -6.70 -2.14 -20.03
C LEU A 223 -5.70 -2.97 -19.25
N GLU A 224 -4.87 -2.29 -18.45
CA GLU A 224 -4.12 -2.94 -17.37
C GLU A 224 -5.10 -3.63 -16.41
N SER A 225 -4.93 -4.94 -16.27
CA SER A 225 -5.86 -5.80 -15.55
C SER A 225 -5.13 -6.81 -14.66
N VAL A 226 -5.85 -7.34 -13.68
CA VAL A 226 -5.43 -8.50 -12.89
C VAL A 226 -6.40 -9.65 -13.11
N GLU A 227 -5.86 -10.86 -13.28
CA GLU A 227 -6.60 -12.11 -13.26
C GLU A 227 -6.30 -12.81 -11.93
N ILE A 228 -7.34 -12.99 -11.12
CA ILE A 228 -7.25 -13.52 -9.75
C ILE A 228 -7.82 -14.92 -9.76
N HIS A 229 -7.02 -15.89 -9.33
CA HIS A 229 -7.43 -17.27 -9.09
C HIS A 229 -7.69 -17.41 -7.60
N TYR A 230 -8.85 -17.93 -7.22
CA TYR A 230 -9.28 -17.99 -5.83
C TYR A 230 -10.12 -19.25 -5.56
N ASP A 231 -10.13 -19.68 -4.30
CA ASP A 231 -11.01 -20.74 -3.82
C ASP A 231 -12.34 -20.15 -3.36
N PRO A 232 -13.45 -20.40 -4.09
CA PRO A 232 -14.76 -19.87 -3.74
C PRO A 232 -15.31 -20.41 -2.41
N ASN A 233 -14.73 -21.48 -1.86
CA ASN A 233 -15.07 -21.97 -0.52
C ASN A 233 -14.43 -21.15 0.62
N VAL A 234 -13.39 -20.37 0.31
CA VAL A 234 -12.62 -19.58 1.29
C VAL A 234 -12.89 -18.09 1.13
N ILE A 235 -13.00 -17.60 -0.11
CA ILE A 235 -13.32 -16.20 -0.40
C ILE A 235 -14.34 -16.12 -1.53
N SER A 236 -15.39 -15.34 -1.34
CA SER A 236 -16.42 -15.16 -2.35
C SER A 236 -16.02 -14.13 -3.42
N TYR A 237 -16.60 -14.24 -4.61
CA TYR A 237 -16.49 -13.21 -5.65
C TYR A 237 -16.96 -11.83 -5.14
N GLY A 238 -17.98 -11.79 -4.28
CA GLY A 238 -18.47 -10.57 -3.65
C GLY A 238 -17.42 -9.88 -2.78
N GLU A 239 -16.63 -10.64 -2.02
CA GLU A 239 -15.53 -10.09 -1.21
C GLU A 239 -14.37 -9.58 -2.06
N LEU A 240 -14.03 -10.28 -3.15
CA LEU A 240 -13.08 -9.77 -4.14
C LEU A 240 -13.56 -8.45 -4.75
N LEU A 241 -14.85 -8.37 -5.07
CA LEU A 241 -15.46 -7.16 -5.62
C LEU A 241 -15.49 -6.01 -4.59
N GLN A 242 -15.75 -6.29 -3.32
CA GLN A 242 -15.63 -5.28 -2.26
C GLN A 242 -14.19 -4.79 -2.10
N ASN A 243 -13.20 -5.69 -2.21
CA ASN A 243 -11.80 -5.28 -2.22
C ASN A 243 -11.48 -4.40 -3.43
N PHE A 244 -12.01 -4.74 -4.62
CA PHE A 244 -11.89 -3.91 -5.82
C PHE A 244 -12.39 -2.48 -5.57
N TRP A 245 -13.62 -2.30 -5.06
CA TRP A 245 -14.21 -0.98 -4.81
C TRP A 245 -13.46 -0.14 -3.78
N LYS A 246 -12.74 -0.77 -2.84
CA LYS A 246 -11.90 -0.08 -1.85
C LYS A 246 -10.59 0.46 -2.44
N ASN A 247 -10.14 -0.12 -3.56
CA ASN A 247 -8.83 0.16 -4.15
C ASN A 247 -8.92 1.00 -5.44
N VAL A 248 -10.12 1.33 -5.91
CA VAL A 248 -10.37 2.06 -7.16
C VAL A 248 -11.29 3.26 -6.89
N ASP A 249 -11.13 4.36 -7.63
CA ASP A 249 -12.16 5.40 -7.72
C ASP A 249 -13.19 5.00 -8.79
N PRO A 250 -14.39 4.54 -8.41
CA PRO A 250 -15.38 4.05 -9.35
C PRO A 250 -16.09 5.17 -10.13
N THR A 251 -15.81 6.44 -9.81
CA THR A 251 -16.43 7.62 -10.42
C THR A 251 -15.53 8.36 -11.41
N ASP A 252 -14.26 7.94 -11.49
CA ASP A 252 -13.31 8.52 -12.44
C ASP A 252 -13.62 8.04 -13.86
N ALA A 253 -14.12 8.97 -14.68
CA ALA A 253 -14.44 8.75 -16.09
C ALA A 253 -13.19 8.67 -16.99
N GLY A 254 -11.97 8.75 -16.44
CA GLY A 254 -10.71 8.70 -17.17
C GLY A 254 -10.33 7.36 -17.83
N ASP A 255 -11.27 6.41 -17.96
CA ASP A 255 -11.14 5.10 -18.63
C ASP A 255 -10.22 4.05 -17.94
N HIS A 256 -10.26 3.94 -16.61
CA HIS A 256 -9.30 3.06 -15.90
C HIS A 256 -9.92 1.94 -15.06
N SER A 257 -11.25 1.91 -14.88
CA SER A 257 -11.91 0.86 -14.12
C SER A 257 -12.87 0.02 -14.96
N ALA A 258 -12.65 -1.29 -14.95
CA ALA A 258 -13.53 -2.27 -15.59
C ALA A 258 -13.58 -3.57 -14.79
N ILE A 259 -14.73 -4.23 -14.82
CA ILE A 259 -14.95 -5.56 -14.27
C ILE A 259 -15.34 -6.47 -15.43
N PHE A 260 -14.59 -7.54 -15.60
CA PHE A 260 -14.75 -8.51 -16.67
C PHE A 260 -15.32 -9.81 -16.10
N TYR A 261 -16.64 -10.00 -16.21
CA TYR A 261 -17.31 -11.18 -15.65
C TYR A 261 -17.03 -12.42 -16.50
N THR A 262 -16.75 -13.55 -15.85
CA THR A 262 -16.54 -14.85 -16.51
C THR A 262 -17.82 -15.70 -16.55
N SER A 263 -18.82 -15.36 -15.72
CA SER A 263 -20.11 -16.07 -15.63
C SER A 263 -21.30 -15.11 -15.48
N HIS A 264 -22.51 -15.62 -15.75
CA HIS A 264 -23.75 -14.87 -15.51
C HIS A 264 -24.00 -14.57 -14.03
N GLU A 265 -23.53 -15.45 -13.14
CA GLU A 265 -23.60 -15.25 -11.70
C GLU A 265 -22.72 -14.07 -11.26
N GLN A 266 -21.46 -14.04 -11.71
CA GLN A 266 -20.57 -12.90 -11.46
C GLN A 266 -21.18 -11.60 -11.98
N LYS A 267 -21.76 -11.60 -13.18
CA LYS A 267 -22.46 -10.43 -13.72
C LYS A 267 -23.58 -9.95 -12.78
N GLY A 268 -24.41 -10.86 -12.28
CA GLY A 268 -25.48 -10.54 -11.34
C GLY A 268 -24.96 -9.94 -10.03
N ILE A 269 -23.87 -10.49 -9.48
CA ILE A 269 -23.20 -9.98 -8.27
C ILE A 269 -22.63 -8.58 -8.51
N VAL A 270 -22.00 -8.34 -9.67
CA VAL A 270 -21.46 -7.01 -10.03
C VAL A 270 -22.57 -5.98 -10.13
N GLU A 271 -23.67 -6.31 -10.80
CA GLU A 271 -24.80 -5.39 -10.97
C GLU A 271 -25.47 -5.06 -9.62
N ALA A 272 -25.63 -6.06 -8.74
CA ALA A 272 -26.15 -5.86 -7.40
C ALA A 272 -25.21 -4.99 -6.55
N SER A 273 -23.92 -5.30 -6.52
CA SER A 273 -22.92 -4.54 -5.77
C SER A 273 -22.80 -3.09 -6.24
N ARG A 274 -22.87 -2.84 -7.56
CA ARG A 274 -22.89 -1.48 -8.11
C ARG A 274 -24.10 -0.69 -7.62
N LYS A 275 -25.28 -1.33 -7.60
CA LYS A 275 -26.52 -0.71 -7.11
C LYS A 275 -26.44 -0.40 -5.62
N GLU A 276 -25.86 -1.28 -4.81
CA GLU A 276 -25.61 -1.04 -3.39
C GLU A 276 -24.63 0.13 -3.18
N LEU A 277 -23.57 0.19 -3.99
CA LEU A 277 -22.59 1.27 -3.93
C LEU A 277 -23.21 2.63 -4.28
N ASP A 278 -24.03 2.71 -5.33
CA ASP A 278 -24.78 3.91 -5.67
C ASP A 278 -25.78 4.29 -4.56
N ALA A 279 -26.46 3.31 -3.97
CA ALA A 279 -27.43 3.54 -2.87
C ALA A 279 -26.76 4.01 -1.57
N SER A 280 -25.51 3.61 -1.33
CA SER A 280 -24.74 4.00 -0.14
C SER A 280 -24.45 5.50 -0.05
N LYS A 281 -24.54 6.23 -1.19
CA LYS A 281 -24.16 7.64 -1.33
C LYS A 281 -22.71 7.92 -0.90
N GLN A 282 -21.85 6.90 -0.89
CA GLN A 282 -20.43 7.05 -0.59
C GLN A 282 -19.72 7.95 -1.61
N PHE A 283 -20.24 8.02 -2.84
CA PHE A 283 -19.73 8.87 -3.90
C PHE A 283 -20.76 9.90 -4.34
N SER A 284 -20.30 11.11 -4.63
CA SER A 284 -21.14 12.22 -5.11
C SER A 284 -21.45 12.15 -6.61
N LYS A 285 -20.75 11.27 -7.33
CA LYS A 285 -20.89 11.01 -8.77
C LYS A 285 -21.31 9.55 -8.97
N PRO A 286 -22.00 9.23 -10.09
CA PRO A 286 -22.41 7.85 -10.39
C PRO A 286 -21.18 6.96 -10.61
N VAL A 287 -21.32 5.67 -10.31
CA VAL A 287 -20.32 4.66 -10.65
C VAL A 287 -20.25 4.50 -12.18
N VAL A 288 -19.10 4.80 -12.77
CA VAL A 288 -18.83 4.71 -14.22
C VAL A 288 -17.98 3.50 -14.60
N THR A 289 -17.58 2.67 -13.63
CA THR A 289 -16.84 1.42 -13.88
C THR A 289 -17.54 0.55 -14.93
N LYS A 290 -16.79 0.20 -15.98
CA LYS A 290 -17.29 -0.62 -17.08
C LYS A 290 -17.55 -2.05 -16.61
N VAL A 291 -18.67 -2.63 -17.01
CA VAL A 291 -18.99 -4.04 -16.76
C VAL A 291 -19.13 -4.74 -18.11
N ALA A 292 -18.27 -5.71 -18.40
CA ALA A 292 -18.23 -6.40 -19.68
C ALA A 292 -17.96 -7.90 -19.48
N ALA A 293 -18.31 -8.72 -20.47
CA ALA A 293 -17.90 -10.12 -20.47
C ALA A 293 -16.38 -10.20 -20.60
N ALA A 294 -15.75 -11.16 -19.92
CA ALA A 294 -14.34 -11.43 -20.08
C ALA A 294 -14.02 -11.83 -21.53
N SER A 295 -12.99 -11.18 -22.09
CA SER A 295 -12.33 -11.59 -23.32
C SER A 295 -10.97 -12.22 -23.00
N THR A 296 -10.18 -12.56 -24.01
CA THR A 296 -8.83 -13.11 -23.81
C THR A 296 -8.02 -12.23 -22.86
N PHE A 297 -7.48 -12.85 -21.81
CA PHE A 297 -6.53 -12.23 -20.90
C PHE A 297 -5.11 -12.48 -21.41
N TYR A 298 -4.39 -11.41 -21.74
CA TYR A 298 -2.99 -11.48 -22.15
C TYR A 298 -2.12 -11.21 -20.94
N LYS A 299 -1.51 -12.26 -20.39
CA LYS A 299 -0.54 -12.12 -19.30
C LYS A 299 0.57 -11.15 -19.72
N ALA A 300 0.84 -10.17 -18.86
CA ALA A 300 1.91 -9.20 -19.07
C ALA A 300 3.28 -9.88 -18.97
N GLU A 301 4.29 -9.23 -19.53
CA GLU A 301 5.68 -9.64 -19.50
C GLU A 301 6.12 -10.00 -18.06
N ASP A 302 7.02 -10.99 -17.90
CA ASP A 302 7.39 -11.53 -16.58
C ASP A 302 7.95 -10.45 -15.63
N GLU A 303 8.55 -9.39 -16.17
CA GLU A 303 9.03 -8.23 -15.44
C GLU A 303 7.92 -7.35 -14.82
N HIS A 304 6.66 -7.61 -15.13
CA HIS A 304 5.48 -6.98 -14.53
C HIS A 304 4.77 -7.87 -13.51
N GLN A 305 5.09 -9.16 -13.47
CA GLN A 305 4.51 -10.12 -12.51
C GLN A 305 5.20 -9.98 -11.15
N ASN A 306 4.47 -9.97 -10.04
CA ASN A 306 5.03 -9.78 -8.70
C ASN A 306 5.94 -8.55 -8.58
N TYR A 307 5.67 -7.50 -9.35
CA TYR A 307 6.53 -6.30 -9.38
C TYR A 307 6.67 -5.68 -7.99
N TYR A 308 5.58 -5.67 -7.20
CA TYR A 308 5.58 -5.21 -5.81
C TYR A 308 6.57 -6.00 -4.92
N LYS A 309 6.81 -7.30 -5.18
CA LYS A 309 7.83 -8.10 -4.48
C LYS A 309 9.24 -7.73 -4.92
N ARG A 310 9.48 -7.43 -6.21
CA ARG A 310 10.79 -6.99 -6.71
C ARG A 310 11.18 -5.60 -6.22
N VAL A 311 10.24 -4.65 -6.20
CA VAL A 311 10.45 -3.34 -5.56
C VAL A 311 10.75 -3.53 -4.07
N ARG A 312 10.00 -4.41 -3.38
CA ARG A 312 10.26 -4.77 -1.99
C ARG A 312 11.62 -5.46 -1.80
N LEU A 313 12.08 -6.28 -2.73
CA LEU A 313 13.39 -6.94 -2.70
C LEU A 313 14.53 -5.98 -3.03
N SER A 314 14.34 -5.03 -3.94
CA SER A 314 15.31 -3.96 -4.21
C SER A 314 15.51 -3.11 -2.96
N VAL A 315 14.40 -2.62 -2.37
CA VAL A 315 14.43 -1.89 -1.09
C VAL A 315 15.02 -2.76 0.02
N LYS A 316 14.61 -4.02 0.16
CA LYS A 316 15.12 -4.94 1.19
C LYS A 316 16.58 -5.34 0.97
N ASN A 317 17.07 -5.49 -0.26
CA ASN A 317 18.47 -5.85 -0.54
C ASN A 317 19.39 -4.65 -0.37
N THR A 318 18.94 -3.48 -0.79
CA THR A 318 19.55 -2.19 -0.48
C THR A 318 19.63 -2.04 1.05
N MET A 319 18.51 -2.19 1.77
CA MET A 319 18.46 -2.16 3.23
C MET A 319 19.28 -3.29 3.90
N ASN A 320 19.30 -4.51 3.38
CA ASN A 320 20.09 -5.62 3.96
C ASN A 320 21.60 -5.40 3.79
N LYS A 321 22.04 -4.82 2.66
CA LYS A 321 23.44 -4.36 2.51
C LYS A 321 23.79 -3.32 3.57
N TYR A 322 22.87 -2.40 3.85
CA TYR A 322 23.02 -1.40 4.92
C TYR A 322 23.01 -2.00 6.34
N PHE A 323 22.20 -3.04 6.59
CA PHE A 323 22.10 -3.68 7.92
C PHE A 323 23.24 -4.67 8.21
N SER A 324 23.99 -5.13 7.21
CA SER A 324 25.06 -6.10 7.39
C SER A 324 26.45 -5.51 7.67
N ASP A 325 26.70 -4.24 7.37
CA ASP A 325 27.98 -3.56 7.70
C ASP A 325 27.75 -2.13 8.23
N PRO A 326 27.81 -1.93 9.57
CA PRO A 326 27.67 -0.61 10.20
C PRO A 326 28.68 0.44 9.71
N ARG A 327 29.83 0.03 9.15
CA ARG A 327 30.89 0.93 8.67
C ARG A 327 30.54 1.57 7.33
N TYR A 328 29.54 1.06 6.62
CA TYR A 328 29.09 1.64 5.36
C TYR A 328 28.44 3.03 5.57
N LEU A 329 27.85 3.27 6.75
CA LEU A 329 27.34 4.60 7.13
C LEU A 329 28.49 5.53 7.50
N GLU A 330 29.44 5.08 8.33
CA GLU A 330 30.58 5.90 8.75
C GLU A 330 31.50 6.29 7.58
N GLN A 331 31.70 5.42 6.60
CA GLN A 331 32.58 5.71 5.45
C GLN A 331 31.95 6.67 4.43
N ASN A 332 30.62 6.73 4.34
CA ASN A 332 29.93 7.54 3.33
C ASN A 332 29.19 8.75 3.92
N MET A 333 29.26 8.98 5.24
CA MET A 333 28.64 10.14 5.90
C MET A 333 29.49 11.41 5.86
N TRP A 334 30.80 11.32 5.63
CA TRP A 334 31.72 12.47 5.69
C TRP A 334 32.11 13.05 4.32
N GLU A 335 31.63 12.48 3.21
CA GLU A 335 31.90 13.00 1.86
C GLU A 335 30.85 14.04 1.39
N TRP A 336 29.97 14.51 2.29
CA TRP A 336 28.81 15.34 1.93
C TRP A 336 28.66 16.65 2.73
N GLU A 337 29.77 17.17 3.27
CA GLU A 337 29.93 18.62 3.53
C GLU A 337 30.38 19.33 2.26
#